data_AF-A0A6N8Z5J5-F1
#
_entry.id   AF-A0A6N8Z5J5-F1
#
_cell.length_a   1.000
_cell.length_b   1.000
_cell.length_c   1.000
_cell.angle_alpha   90.00
_cell.angle_beta   90.00
_cell.angle_gamma   90.00
#
_symmetry.space_group_name_H-M   'P 1'
#
loop_
_entity.id
_entity.type
_entity.pdbx_description
1 polymer ?
#
loop_
_entity_poly.entity_id
_entity_poly.type
_entity_poly.pdbx_seq_one_letter_code
_entity_poly.pdbx_strand_id
1 'polypeptide(L)'
;MSTPNDDATNDLLRPNQQAAIDVERDASLQSEPEGFPGFVRTQVDINKAIVERMDAMQSDVRSLKDDMGDIKGKYARYEVARDARLITFDLGVQYLREIERDELAKWAQELSHKGIAAQTLRSFRQADLVIEASEKEQTVYVAIEVSYTADQRDTNRAIRNADLLRQLTGCEAKPVVASVKNDHHVSQQVEQELVHWHQIDEHALKAD
;
A
#
# COMPACT_ATOMS: atom_id res chain seq x y z
N MET A 1 7.00 9.70 -68.45
CA MET A 1 5.63 9.34 -68.86
C MET A 1 4.98 8.68 -67.66
N SER A 2 3.86 9.10 -67.10
CA SER A 2 3.02 10.28 -67.19
C SER A 2 2.03 10.03 -66.05
N THR A 3 1.97 10.91 -65.05
CA THR A 3 0.67 11.26 -64.45
C THR A 3 -0.16 11.97 -65.55
N PRO A 4 -1.42 12.40 -65.37
CA PRO A 4 -2.22 12.49 -64.16
C PRO A 4 -3.71 12.22 -64.46
N ASN A 5 -4.56 12.81 -63.62
CA ASN A 5 -5.92 13.27 -63.90
C ASN A 5 -7.06 12.30 -63.60
N ASP A 6 -8.19 12.79 -63.11
CA ASP A 6 -8.56 14.00 -62.37
C ASP A 6 -10.09 13.94 -62.34
N ASP A 7 -10.63 14.83 -61.52
CA ASP A 7 -11.96 15.38 -61.64
C ASP A 7 -13.13 14.52 -61.16
N ALA A 8 -13.74 14.82 -60.01
CA ALA A 8 -14.27 16.09 -59.50
C ALA A 8 -15.77 16.20 -59.75
N THR A 9 -16.35 17.11 -58.95
CA THR A 9 -17.71 17.65 -58.96
C THR A 9 -18.70 16.78 -58.19
N ASN A 10 -19.46 17.28 -57.23
CA ASN A 10 -19.91 18.63 -56.91
C ASN A 10 -19.93 18.76 -55.38
N ASP A 11 -19.37 19.79 -54.76
CA ASP A 11 -19.86 21.17 -54.78
C ASP A 11 -21.25 21.29 -54.15
N LEU A 12 -21.30 21.96 -53.00
CA LEU A 12 -22.14 23.14 -52.84
C LEU A 12 -21.62 23.93 -51.63
N LEU A 13 -20.84 24.97 -51.97
CA LEU A 13 -20.97 26.35 -51.45
C LEU A 13 -20.52 26.66 -50.01
N ARG A 14 -19.22 27.03 -49.93
CA ARG A 14 -18.64 28.35 -49.58
C ARG A 14 -19.62 29.51 -49.19
N PRO A 15 -19.12 30.69 -48.77
CA PRO A 15 -18.25 31.03 -47.64
C PRO A 15 -18.73 32.33 -46.92
N ASN A 16 -18.06 32.67 -45.80
CA ASN A 16 -17.63 34.04 -45.43
C ASN A 16 -18.62 35.21 -45.56
N GLN A 17 -19.08 35.77 -44.43
CA GLN A 17 -19.38 37.21 -44.33
C GLN A 17 -19.28 37.71 -42.89
N GLN A 18 -18.02 37.89 -42.45
CA GLN A 18 -17.68 38.81 -41.37
C GLN A 18 -17.75 40.24 -41.95
N ALA A 19 -18.89 40.90 -41.84
CA ALA A 19 -19.00 42.35 -42.04
C ALA A 19 -20.24 42.89 -41.32
N ALA A 20 -19.96 43.71 -40.31
CA ALA A 20 -20.72 44.84 -39.79
C ALA A 20 -22.22 44.91 -40.09
N ILE A 21 -23.04 44.81 -39.03
CA ILE A 21 -24.23 45.64 -38.90
C ILE A 21 -24.20 46.24 -37.49
N ASP A 22 -23.79 47.50 -37.43
CA ASP A 22 -24.18 48.43 -36.38
C ASP A 22 -25.71 48.50 -36.38
N VAL A 23 -26.35 47.94 -35.33
CA VAL A 23 -27.72 48.28 -34.98
C VAL A 23 -27.66 49.06 -33.68
N GLU A 24 -27.70 50.37 -33.89
CA GLU A 24 -28.37 51.39 -33.08
C GLU A 24 -28.56 51.07 -31.59
N ARG A 25 -27.79 51.83 -30.79
CA ARG A 25 -28.17 52.26 -29.45
C ARG A 25 -29.64 52.68 -29.45
N ASP A 26 -30.49 51.84 -28.89
CA ASP A 26 -31.71 52.32 -28.26
C ASP A 26 -31.58 52.14 -26.76
N ALA A 27 -31.35 53.28 -26.11
CA ALA A 27 -31.27 53.41 -24.68
C ALA A 27 -32.69 53.39 -24.12
N SER A 28 -33.21 52.21 -23.79
CA SER A 28 -34.37 52.11 -22.91
C SER A 28 -34.47 50.71 -22.29
N LEU A 29 -34.74 50.70 -20.98
CA LEU A 29 -34.86 49.55 -20.08
C LEU A 29 -33.54 49.02 -19.49
N GLN A 30 -32.87 49.91 -18.76
CA GLN A 30 -32.31 49.54 -17.46
C GLN A 30 -33.45 49.00 -16.58
N SER A 31 -33.59 47.68 -16.53
CA SER A 31 -33.92 47.02 -15.28
C SER A 31 -32.87 45.94 -15.11
N GLU A 32 -31.83 46.24 -14.34
CA GLU A 32 -31.06 45.19 -13.70
C GLU A 32 -32.07 44.26 -13.02
N PRO A 33 -32.01 42.93 -13.20
CA PRO A 33 -32.70 42.08 -12.25
C PRO A 33 -32.10 42.45 -10.90
N GLU A 34 -32.89 43.06 -10.01
CA GLU A 34 -32.57 43.20 -8.60
C GLU A 34 -32.41 41.78 -8.03
N GLY A 35 -31.25 41.19 -8.29
CA GLY A 35 -30.83 39.94 -7.70
C GLY A 35 -30.68 40.23 -6.22
N PHE A 36 -31.62 39.72 -5.41
CA PHE A 36 -31.61 39.82 -3.97
C PHE A 36 -30.20 39.54 -3.43
N PRO A 37 -29.44 40.55 -2.94
CA PRO A 37 -28.06 40.35 -2.49
C PRO A 37 -27.97 39.39 -1.28
N GLY A 38 -29.09 39.15 -0.59
CA GLY A 38 -29.23 38.13 0.43
C GLY A 38 -29.22 36.68 -0.11
N PHE A 39 -29.75 36.43 -1.31
CA PHE A 39 -29.88 35.07 -1.86
C PHE A 39 -28.52 34.51 -2.34
N VAL A 40 -27.72 35.34 -3.01
CA VAL A 40 -26.38 34.94 -3.49
C VAL A 40 -25.40 34.75 -2.32
N ARG A 41 -25.46 35.59 -1.28
CA ARG A 41 -24.66 35.38 -0.06
C ARG A 41 -25.03 34.08 0.65
N THR A 42 -26.33 33.82 0.81
CA THR A 42 -26.81 32.57 1.44
C THR A 42 -26.37 31.34 0.66
N GLN A 43 -26.38 31.37 -0.67
CA GLN A 43 -25.91 30.26 -1.50
C GLN A 43 -24.40 30.03 -1.40
N VAL A 44 -23.59 31.11 -1.36
CA VAL A 44 -22.13 31.02 -1.17
C VAL A 44 -21.79 30.47 0.22
N ASP A 45 -22.49 30.92 1.26
CA ASP A 45 -22.30 30.45 2.63
C ASP A 45 -22.71 28.97 2.79
N ILE A 46 -23.81 28.55 2.15
CA ILE A 46 -24.23 27.14 2.10
C ILE A 46 -23.18 26.30 1.36
N ASN A 47 -22.71 26.73 0.20
CA ASN A 47 -21.70 26.00 -0.56
C ASN A 47 -20.39 25.86 0.22
N LYS A 48 -19.97 26.93 0.92
CA LYS A 48 -18.80 26.89 1.79
C LYS A 48 -18.98 25.90 2.94
N ALA A 49 -20.12 25.92 3.63
CA ALA A 49 -20.42 24.98 4.71
C ALA A 49 -20.48 23.52 4.21
N ILE A 50 -20.97 23.28 2.98
CA ILE A 50 -20.96 21.96 2.34
C ILE A 50 -19.52 21.50 2.09
N VAL A 51 -18.67 22.34 1.50
CA VAL A 51 -17.26 22.01 1.22
C VAL A 51 -16.52 21.70 2.52
N GLU A 52 -16.63 22.56 3.53
CA GLU A 52 -15.99 22.34 4.84
C GLU A 52 -16.45 21.03 5.49
N ARG A 53 -17.74 20.70 5.38
CA ARG A 53 -18.28 19.43 5.89
C ARG A 53 -17.80 18.23 5.06
N MET A 54 -17.67 18.37 3.75
CA MET A 54 -17.12 17.31 2.89
C MET A 54 -15.65 17.06 3.19
N ASP A 55 -14.85 18.11 3.42
CA ASP A 55 -13.45 18.00 3.79
C ASP A 55 -13.29 17.32 5.15
N ALA A 56 -14.12 17.69 6.13
CA ALA A 56 -14.16 17.02 7.44
C ALA A 56 -14.51 15.53 7.29
N MET A 57 -15.56 15.18 6.52
CA MET A 57 -15.91 13.78 6.25
C MET A 57 -14.78 13.02 5.55
N GLN A 58 -14.08 13.63 4.60
CA GLN A 58 -12.95 12.99 3.93
C GLN A 58 -11.79 12.73 4.91
N SER A 59 -11.53 13.67 5.82
CA SER A 59 -10.53 13.48 6.88
C SER A 59 -10.92 12.33 7.80
N ASP A 60 -12.17 12.29 8.26
CA ASP A 60 -12.68 11.24 9.14
C ASP A 60 -12.60 9.86 8.46
N VAL A 61 -12.99 9.77 7.18
CA VAL A 61 -12.90 8.54 6.39
C VAL A 61 -11.45 8.07 6.24
N ARG A 62 -10.49 8.98 6.06
CA ARG A 62 -9.06 8.62 6.02
C ARG A 62 -8.60 8.07 7.37
N SER A 63 -8.93 8.76 8.47
CA SER A 63 -8.59 8.30 9.82
C SER A 63 -9.16 6.91 10.11
N LEU A 64 -10.44 6.69 9.80
CA LEU A 64 -11.08 5.38 9.99
C LEU A 64 -10.43 4.27 9.14
N LYS A 65 -10.00 4.62 7.93
CA LYS A 65 -9.30 3.67 7.06
C LYS A 65 -7.94 3.28 7.63
N ASP A 66 -7.21 4.25 8.19
CA ASP A 66 -5.91 4.02 8.81
C ASP A 66 -6.04 3.17 10.09
N ASP A 67 -7.01 3.51 10.96
CA ASP A 67 -7.32 2.73 12.16
C ASP A 67 -7.72 1.28 11.82
N MET A 68 -8.54 1.10 10.77
CA MET A 68 -8.92 -0.22 10.27
C MET A 68 -7.71 -0.99 9.72
N GLY A 69 -6.77 -0.30 9.06
CA GLY A 69 -5.51 -0.88 8.60
C GLY A 69 -4.67 -1.42 9.76
N ASP A 70 -4.54 -0.63 10.83
CA ASP A 70 -3.79 -1.00 12.03
C ASP A 70 -4.42 -2.19 12.77
N ILE A 71 -5.75 -2.23 12.88
CA ILE A 71 -6.47 -3.35 13.49
C ILE A 71 -6.24 -4.63 12.69
N LYS A 72 -6.39 -4.58 11.36
CA LYS A 72 -6.14 -5.73 10.47
C LYS A 72 -4.71 -6.23 10.59
N GLY A 73 -3.72 -5.33 10.66
CA GLY A 73 -2.32 -5.69 10.85
C GLY A 73 -2.07 -6.39 12.19
N LYS A 74 -2.63 -5.87 13.30
CA LYS A 74 -2.51 -6.51 14.63
C LYS A 74 -3.16 -7.89 14.66
N TYR A 75 -4.34 -8.03 14.08
CA TYR A 75 -5.04 -9.30 14.05
C TYR A 75 -4.34 -10.32 13.14
N ALA A 76 -3.83 -9.90 11.98
CA ALA A 76 -3.02 -10.76 11.12
C ALA A 76 -1.77 -11.29 11.85
N ARG A 77 -1.07 -10.43 12.62
CA ARG A 77 0.06 -10.88 13.45
C ARG A 77 -0.35 -11.92 14.49
N TYR A 78 -1.51 -11.74 15.10
CA TYR A 78 -2.05 -12.70 16.06
C TYR A 78 -2.31 -14.07 15.43
N GLU A 79 -2.95 -14.10 14.26
CA GLU A 79 -3.19 -15.36 13.52
C GLU A 79 -1.88 -16.01 13.10
N VAL A 80 -0.91 -15.25 12.60
CA VAL A 80 0.42 -15.78 12.23
C VAL A 80 1.16 -16.38 13.43
N ALA A 81 1.06 -15.74 14.61
CA ALA A 81 1.64 -16.30 15.82
C ALA A 81 0.96 -17.63 16.24
N ARG A 82 -0.36 -17.75 16.04
CA ARG A 82 -1.09 -19.02 16.27
C ARG A 82 -0.67 -20.10 15.27
N ASP A 83 -0.43 -19.71 14.02
CA ASP A 83 -0.04 -20.60 12.93
C ASP A 83 1.47 -20.85 12.85
N ALA A 84 2.27 -20.32 13.78
CA ALA A 84 3.73 -20.47 13.79
C ALA A 84 4.20 -21.93 13.61
N ARG A 85 3.48 -22.88 14.21
CA ARG A 85 3.76 -24.32 14.08
C ARG A 85 3.40 -24.88 12.71
N LEU A 86 2.32 -24.38 12.09
CA LEU A 86 1.93 -24.76 10.74
C LEU A 86 2.91 -24.18 9.71
N ILE A 87 3.27 -22.90 9.85
CA ILE A 87 4.27 -22.24 9.00
C ILE A 87 5.60 -23.00 9.02
N THR A 88 6.08 -23.38 10.20
CA THR A 88 7.33 -24.16 10.31
C THR A 88 7.20 -25.56 9.73
N PHE A 89 6.05 -26.22 9.90
CA PHE A 89 5.75 -27.51 9.27
C PHE A 89 5.80 -27.42 7.74
N ASP A 90 5.19 -26.40 7.13
CA ASP A 90 5.19 -26.18 5.68
C ASP A 90 6.61 -25.91 5.13
N LEU A 91 7.48 -25.34 5.96
CA LEU A 91 8.90 -25.14 5.65
C LEU A 91 9.75 -26.40 5.83
N GLY A 92 9.18 -27.49 6.34
CA GLY A 92 9.91 -28.73 6.64
C GLY A 92 10.86 -28.62 7.84
N VAL A 93 10.64 -27.65 8.73
CA VAL A 93 11.47 -27.44 9.94
C VAL A 93 10.65 -27.68 11.21
N GLN A 94 11.31 -28.17 12.26
CA GLN A 94 10.67 -28.42 13.54
C GLN A 94 10.67 -27.15 14.40
N TYR A 95 9.50 -26.61 14.73
CA TYR A 95 9.36 -25.52 15.70
C TYR A 95 10.01 -25.86 17.04
N LEU A 96 10.89 -24.97 17.55
CA LEU A 96 11.42 -25.05 18.91
C LEU A 96 10.77 -24.00 19.80
N ARG A 97 10.92 -22.72 19.46
CA ARG A 97 10.36 -21.59 20.23
C ARG A 97 10.29 -20.30 19.41
N GLU A 98 9.50 -19.37 19.89
CA GLU A 98 9.52 -17.97 19.45
C GLU A 98 10.68 -17.21 20.13
N ILE A 99 11.30 -16.29 19.38
CA ILE A 99 12.28 -15.34 19.91
C ILE A 99 11.55 -14.08 20.37
N GLU A 100 11.65 -13.80 21.66
CA GLU A 100 10.96 -12.65 22.25
C GLU A 100 11.63 -11.31 21.87
N ARG A 101 10.87 -10.21 21.98
CA ARG A 101 11.34 -8.86 21.66
C ARG A 101 12.56 -8.43 22.47
N ASP A 102 12.66 -8.86 23.73
CA ASP A 102 13.80 -8.54 24.59
C ASP A 102 15.08 -9.26 24.12
N GLU A 103 14.95 -10.45 23.56
CA GLU A 103 16.07 -11.16 22.93
C GLU A 103 16.47 -10.46 21.62
N LEU A 104 15.50 -10.10 20.77
CA LEU A 104 15.77 -9.31 19.56
C LEU A 104 16.46 -7.98 19.88
N ALA A 105 16.12 -7.34 21.01
CA ALA A 105 16.76 -6.11 21.44
C ALA A 105 18.24 -6.31 21.80
N LYS A 106 18.57 -7.40 22.52
CA LYS A 106 19.95 -7.78 22.84
C LYS A 106 20.73 -8.12 21.57
N TRP A 107 20.14 -8.90 20.68
CA TRP A 107 20.70 -9.25 19.37
C TRP A 107 20.97 -8.04 18.49
N ALA A 108 20.07 -7.05 18.49
CA ALA A 108 20.28 -5.80 17.78
C ALA A 108 21.46 -4.99 18.34
N GLN A 109 21.71 -5.05 19.66
CA GLN A 109 22.88 -4.43 20.27
C GLN A 109 24.18 -5.11 19.81
N GLU A 110 24.21 -6.44 19.74
CA GLU A 110 25.35 -7.20 19.20
C GLU A 110 25.63 -6.86 17.74
N LEU A 111 24.58 -6.79 16.90
CA LEU A 111 24.70 -6.34 15.51
C LEU A 111 25.17 -4.89 15.39
N SER A 112 24.82 -4.01 16.35
CA SER A 112 25.33 -2.64 16.39
C SER A 112 26.85 -2.60 16.55
N HIS A 113 27.43 -3.51 17.35
CA HIS A 113 28.88 -3.62 17.50
C HIS A 113 29.57 -4.10 16.21
N LYS A 114 28.83 -4.76 15.31
CA LYS A 114 29.28 -5.15 13.96
C LYS A 114 29.09 -4.03 12.91
N GLY A 115 28.65 -2.83 13.31
CA GLY A 115 28.54 -1.66 12.43
C GLY A 115 27.26 -1.61 11.58
N ILE A 116 26.23 -2.41 11.90
CA ILE A 116 24.96 -2.36 11.20
C ILE A 116 24.26 -1.01 11.45
N ALA A 117 23.69 -0.42 10.39
CA ALA A 117 23.03 0.87 10.45
C ALA A 117 21.86 0.90 11.46
N ALA A 118 21.75 1.98 12.24
CA ALA A 118 20.76 2.12 13.31
C ALA A 118 19.30 1.95 12.83
N GLN A 119 18.98 2.42 11.61
CA GLN A 119 17.64 2.26 11.02
C GLN A 119 17.32 0.80 10.72
N THR A 120 18.30 0.03 10.23
CA THR A 120 18.18 -1.41 10.01
C THR A 120 17.94 -2.15 11.32
N LEU A 121 18.68 -1.79 12.37
CA LEU A 121 18.50 -2.38 13.70
C LEU A 121 17.15 -2.04 14.33
N ARG A 122 16.64 -0.82 14.09
CA ARG A 122 15.29 -0.42 14.51
C ARG A 122 14.24 -1.30 13.83
N SER A 123 14.36 -1.51 12.52
CA SER A 123 13.48 -2.42 11.76
C SER A 123 13.57 -3.85 12.28
N PHE A 124 14.77 -4.36 12.57
CA PHE A 124 14.97 -5.73 13.04
C PHE A 124 14.30 -6.01 14.41
N ARG A 125 14.41 -5.06 15.35
CA ARG A 125 13.69 -5.16 16.65
C ARG A 125 12.16 -5.12 16.52
N GLN A 126 11.68 -4.69 15.37
CA GLN A 126 10.25 -4.58 15.05
C GLN A 126 9.80 -5.69 14.09
N ALA A 127 10.62 -6.72 13.86
CA ALA A 127 10.18 -7.92 13.14
C ALA A 127 8.88 -8.45 13.76
N ASP A 128 7.95 -8.87 12.92
CA ASP A 128 6.63 -9.28 13.39
C ASP A 128 6.70 -10.60 14.18
N LEU A 129 7.46 -11.58 13.69
CA LEU A 129 7.72 -12.84 14.38
C LEU A 129 9.08 -13.44 13.97
N VAL A 130 9.82 -13.97 14.95
CA VAL A 130 11.07 -14.72 14.70
C VAL A 130 10.99 -16.04 15.46
N ILE A 131 11.28 -17.14 14.78
CA ILE A 131 11.20 -18.49 15.34
C ILE A 131 12.57 -19.15 15.31
N GLU A 132 12.94 -19.80 16.41
CA GLU A 132 14.00 -20.80 16.44
C GLU A 132 13.38 -22.17 16.11
N ALA A 133 13.97 -22.86 15.14
CA ALA A 133 13.53 -24.16 14.65
C ALA A 133 14.73 -25.10 14.45
N SER A 134 14.45 -26.36 14.15
CA SER A 134 15.47 -27.36 13.81
C SER A 134 15.22 -28.00 12.45
N GLU A 135 16.26 -28.14 11.65
CA GLU A 135 16.27 -28.91 10.41
C GLU A 135 17.42 -29.92 10.49
N LYS A 136 17.12 -31.23 10.46
CA LYS A 136 18.14 -32.31 10.53
C LYS A 136 19.12 -32.12 11.71
N GLU A 137 18.59 -31.82 12.90
CA GLU A 137 19.35 -31.56 14.14
C GLU A 137 20.20 -30.26 14.14
N GLN A 138 20.14 -29.45 13.09
CA GLN A 138 20.77 -28.13 13.05
C GLN A 138 19.76 -27.04 13.40
N THR A 139 20.19 -26.03 14.16
CA THR A 139 19.36 -24.85 14.43
C THR A 139 19.21 -24.03 13.15
N VAL A 140 17.96 -23.67 12.84
CA VAL A 140 17.60 -22.75 11.76
C VAL A 140 16.63 -21.70 12.31
N TYR A 141 16.75 -20.47 11.85
CA TYR A 141 15.82 -19.41 12.24
C TYR A 141 14.81 -19.13 11.14
N VAL A 142 13.62 -18.67 11.51
CA VAL A 142 12.60 -18.24 10.55
C VAL A 142 12.24 -16.80 10.87
N ALA A 143 12.44 -15.89 9.91
CA ALA A 143 12.07 -14.48 10.04
C ALA A 143 10.78 -14.23 9.27
N ILE A 144 9.69 -13.94 9.99
CA ILE A 144 8.36 -13.79 9.42
C ILE A 144 7.96 -12.31 9.49
N GLU A 145 7.59 -11.75 8.34
CA GLU A 145 6.94 -10.45 8.25
C GLU A 145 5.48 -10.61 7.84
N VAL A 146 4.60 -9.88 8.51
CA VAL A 146 3.15 -10.02 8.37
C VAL A 146 2.57 -8.81 7.69
N SER A 147 1.75 -9.05 6.67
CA SER A 147 1.07 -7.99 5.94
C SER A 147 -0.34 -8.42 5.55
N TYR A 148 -1.26 -7.47 5.42
CA TYR A 148 -2.58 -7.79 4.87
C TYR A 148 -2.46 -8.12 3.38
N THR A 149 -1.71 -7.29 2.64
CA THR A 149 -1.32 -7.51 1.25
C THR A 149 0.20 -7.42 1.17
N ALA A 150 0.87 -8.55 0.97
CA ALA A 150 2.31 -8.58 0.84
C ALA A 150 2.77 -7.82 -0.41
N ASP A 151 3.80 -6.99 -0.24
CA ASP A 151 4.47 -6.25 -1.31
C ASP A 151 5.99 -6.44 -1.26
N GLN A 152 6.69 -5.77 -2.17
CA GLN A 152 8.15 -5.77 -2.25
C GLN A 152 8.85 -5.26 -0.98
N ARG A 153 8.21 -4.38 -0.20
CA ARG A 153 8.79 -3.84 1.04
C ARG A 153 8.77 -4.90 2.13
N ASP A 154 7.66 -5.64 2.26
CA ASP A 154 7.52 -6.69 3.26
C ASP A 154 8.46 -7.87 2.99
N THR A 155 8.61 -8.28 1.74
CA THR A 155 9.58 -9.31 1.35
C THR A 155 11.02 -8.90 1.61
N ASN A 156 11.39 -7.66 1.24
CA ASN A 156 12.72 -7.13 1.50
C ASN A 156 13.01 -7.01 3.00
N ARG A 157 11.99 -6.78 3.84
CA ARG A 157 12.14 -6.82 5.29
C ARG A 157 12.40 -8.25 5.79
N ALA A 158 11.63 -9.23 5.34
CA ALA A 158 11.80 -10.63 5.74
C ALA A 158 13.20 -11.16 5.38
N ILE A 159 13.62 -10.93 4.12
CA ILE A 159 14.96 -11.30 3.62
C ILE A 159 16.05 -10.64 4.46
N ARG A 160 15.96 -9.33 4.66
CA ARG A 160 16.95 -8.60 5.46
C ARG A 160 17.03 -9.10 6.90
N ASN A 161 15.90 -9.40 7.54
CA ASN A 161 15.90 -9.92 8.90
C ASN A 161 16.52 -11.33 8.96
N ALA A 162 16.24 -12.20 7.98
CA ALA A 162 16.90 -13.50 7.87
C ALA A 162 18.42 -13.35 7.70
N ASP A 163 18.89 -12.41 6.88
CA ASP A 163 20.32 -12.15 6.71
C ASP A 163 21.00 -11.65 7.99
N LEU A 164 20.32 -10.80 8.76
CA LEU A 164 20.82 -10.35 10.06
C LEU A 164 20.92 -11.50 11.06
N LEU A 165 19.95 -12.43 11.07
CA LEU A 165 19.98 -13.63 11.90
C LEU A 165 21.15 -14.54 11.51
N ARG A 166 21.39 -14.75 10.21
CA ARG A 166 22.56 -15.51 9.71
C ARG A 166 23.87 -14.88 10.17
N GLN A 167 24.02 -13.56 10.00
CA GLN A 167 25.22 -12.83 10.42
C GLN A 167 25.45 -12.84 11.94
N LEU A 168 24.37 -12.87 12.71
CA LEU A 168 24.42 -12.88 14.16
C LEU A 168 24.79 -14.26 14.69
N THR A 169 24.04 -15.27 14.28
CA THR A 169 24.03 -16.61 14.88
C THR A 169 24.95 -17.60 14.18
N GLY A 170 25.29 -17.34 12.92
CA GLY A 170 25.99 -18.29 12.05
C GLY A 170 25.11 -19.45 11.56
N CYS A 171 23.85 -19.51 11.98
CA CYS A 171 22.88 -20.51 11.55
C CYS A 171 22.20 -20.11 10.24
N GLU A 172 21.60 -21.08 9.56
CA GLU A 172 20.69 -20.79 8.46
C GLU A 172 19.49 -19.98 8.99
N ALA A 173 18.95 -19.10 8.14
CA ALA A 173 17.69 -18.43 8.42
C ALA A 173 16.82 -18.38 7.16
N LYS A 174 15.54 -18.70 7.28
CA LYS A 174 14.56 -18.71 6.19
C LYS A 174 13.66 -17.46 6.29
N PRO A 175 13.60 -16.61 5.26
CA PRO A 175 12.68 -15.49 5.23
C PRO A 175 11.27 -15.93 4.81
N VAL A 176 10.26 -15.42 5.51
CA VAL A 176 8.85 -15.72 5.25
C VAL A 176 8.07 -14.41 5.23
N VAL A 177 7.14 -14.29 4.29
CA VAL A 177 6.08 -13.30 4.36
C VAL A 177 4.75 -14.00 4.53
N ALA A 178 3.98 -13.61 5.54
CA ALA A 178 2.64 -14.11 5.77
C ALA A 178 1.62 -13.03 5.42
N SER A 179 0.68 -13.35 4.53
CA SER A 179 -0.35 -12.39 4.12
C SER A 179 -1.62 -13.03 3.57
N VAL A 180 -2.71 -12.27 3.53
CA VAL A 180 -3.98 -12.71 2.94
C VAL A 180 -3.86 -12.76 1.41
N LYS A 181 -3.22 -11.73 0.87
CA LYS A 181 -3.03 -11.49 -0.57
C LYS A 181 -1.57 -11.17 -0.81
N ASN A 182 -1.08 -11.46 -2.00
CA ASN A 182 0.24 -11.07 -2.44
C ASN A 182 0.16 -10.34 -3.79
N ASP A 183 1.16 -9.54 -4.11
CA ASP A 183 1.30 -8.93 -5.43
C ASP A 183 2.16 -9.80 -6.37
N HIS A 184 2.33 -9.34 -7.62
CA HIS A 184 3.19 -10.03 -8.58
C HIS A 184 4.68 -10.04 -8.19
N HIS A 185 5.15 -9.05 -7.43
CA HIS A 185 6.55 -9.01 -7.00
C HIS A 185 6.86 -10.08 -5.96
N VAL A 186 5.96 -10.29 -5.00
CA VAL A 186 6.06 -11.40 -4.04
C VAL A 186 6.06 -12.74 -4.79
N SER A 187 5.17 -12.90 -5.77
CA SER A 187 5.08 -14.12 -6.58
C SER A 187 6.42 -14.43 -7.27
N GLN A 188 7.05 -13.43 -7.88
CA GLN A 188 8.35 -13.58 -8.52
C GLN A 188 9.46 -13.98 -7.52
N GLN A 189 9.48 -13.40 -6.32
CA GLN A 189 10.50 -13.72 -5.31
C GLN A 189 10.30 -15.11 -4.69
N VAL A 190 9.04 -15.56 -4.58
CA VAL A 190 8.70 -16.92 -4.18
C VAL A 190 9.16 -17.93 -5.23
N GLU A 191 8.90 -17.66 -6.52
CA GLU A 191 9.37 -18.50 -7.64
C GLU A 191 10.90 -18.59 -7.70
N GLN A 192 11.61 -17.55 -7.26
CA GLN A 192 13.07 -17.52 -7.16
C GLN A 192 13.60 -18.14 -5.85
N GLU A 193 12.72 -18.69 -5.01
CA GLU A 193 13.06 -19.28 -3.70
C GLU A 193 13.79 -18.30 -2.76
N LEU A 194 13.61 -16.99 -2.95
CA LEU A 194 14.23 -15.95 -2.11
C LEU A 194 13.45 -15.73 -0.82
N VAL A 195 12.16 -16.05 -0.83
CA VAL A 195 11.24 -15.89 0.30
C VAL A 195 10.14 -16.92 0.22
N HIS A 196 9.71 -17.45 1.37
CA HIS A 196 8.52 -18.29 1.44
C HIS A 196 7.29 -17.41 1.67
N TRP A 197 6.19 -17.74 1.01
CA TRP A 197 4.91 -17.10 1.25
C TRP A 197 3.98 -18.05 1.99
N HIS A 198 3.36 -17.55 3.06
CA HIS A 198 2.31 -18.25 3.79
C HIS A 198 1.01 -17.46 3.67
N GLN A 199 -0.04 -18.13 3.20
CA GLN A 199 -1.35 -17.49 3.05
C GLN A 199 -2.11 -17.49 4.37
N ILE A 200 -2.47 -16.31 4.86
CA ILE A 200 -3.39 -16.15 5.99
C ILE A 200 -4.82 -16.30 5.47
N ASP A 201 -5.63 -17.11 6.14
CA ASP A 201 -7.04 -17.26 5.78
C ASP A 201 -7.79 -15.92 5.94
N GLU A 202 -8.39 -15.43 4.85
CA GLU A 202 -9.18 -14.19 4.87
C GLU A 202 -10.40 -14.32 5.80
N HIS A 203 -10.93 -15.53 5.97
CA HIS A 203 -12.04 -15.79 6.90
C HIS A 203 -11.60 -15.64 8.35
N ALA A 204 -10.37 -16.02 8.69
CA ALA A 204 -9.85 -15.83 10.03
C ALA A 204 -9.83 -14.34 10.42
N LEU A 205 -9.62 -13.43 9.47
CA LEU A 205 -9.56 -11.98 9.69
C LEU A 205 -10.93 -11.25 9.73
N LYS A 206 -12.03 -11.94 9.45
CA LYS A 206 -13.38 -11.36 9.56
C LYS A 206 -13.89 -11.68 10.96
N ALA A 207 -13.99 -10.65 11.80
CA ALA A 207 -14.61 -10.79 13.12
C ALA A 207 -16.08 -11.24 12.95
N ASP A 208 -16.44 -12.35 13.61
CA ASP A 208 -17.83 -12.77 13.83
C ASP A 208 -18.57 -11.82 14.79
#